data_AF-A0AB34FZN7-F1
#
_entry.id   AF-A0AB34FZN7-F1
#
_cell.length_a   1.000
_cell.length_b   1.000
_cell.length_c   1.000
_cell.angle_alpha   90.00
_cell.angle_beta   90.00
_cell.angle_gamma   90.00
#
_symmetry.space_group_name_H-M   'P 1'
#
loop_
_entity.id
_entity.type
_entity.pdbx_description
1 polymer ?
#
loop_
_entity_poly.entity_id
_entity_poly.type
_entity_poly.pdbx_seq_one_letter_code
_entity_poly.pdbx_strand_id
1 'polypeptide(L)'
;MHFQPIEPSDEDAYLPQGGAGGLTAAAPSRATNDELLDDVFGSEPPSPAGERWEPRSTAHPSDMHRLETEHTTAGYREGITASKESSMQAGFDEGFSLGAAIGQQVGHLLGLLEGVFDAVKGESGEAAKTMESQLATAREELARSRIFSSDYWAPDGNWTYEVQVAEGADILFSDVAKAHPLVRKWTEVVDEYTTQWGIDKTVLHEEDVPRLSSATDGPLASSAPPTSNKPLDW
;
A
#
# COMPACT_ATOMS: atom_id res chain seq x y z
N MET A 1 -5.14 -49.85 3.82
CA MET A 1 -4.34 -48.69 3.38
C MET A 1 -4.04 -47.89 4.63
N HIS A 2 -2.84 -48.09 5.17
CA HIS A 2 -2.41 -47.57 6.47
C HIS A 2 -1.74 -46.20 6.28
N PHE A 3 -2.22 -45.19 7.01
CA PHE A 3 -1.56 -43.90 7.14
C PHE A 3 -0.41 -44.04 8.16
N GLN A 4 0.79 -43.63 7.78
CA GLN A 4 1.87 -43.39 8.73
C GLN A 4 1.83 -41.91 9.18
N PRO A 5 2.01 -41.62 10.48
CA PRO A 5 2.25 -40.26 10.96
C PRO A 5 3.65 -39.79 10.57
N ILE A 6 3.77 -38.54 10.13
CA ILE A 6 5.05 -37.86 9.91
C ILE A 6 5.53 -37.38 11.29
N GLU A 7 6.68 -37.87 11.74
CA GLU A 7 7.34 -37.37 12.94
C GLU A 7 7.94 -35.97 12.69
N PRO A 8 7.86 -35.05 13.66
CA PRO A 8 8.65 -33.82 13.63
C PRO A 8 10.07 -34.10 14.12
N SER A 9 11.06 -33.90 13.25
CA SER A 9 12.49 -33.95 13.59
C SER A 9 12.87 -32.82 14.56
N ASP A 10 13.43 -33.23 15.70
CA ASP A 10 14.14 -32.39 16.65
C ASP A 10 15.51 -31.95 16.07
N GLU A 11 15.73 -30.66 15.83
CA GLU A 11 17.08 -30.07 15.86
C GLU A 11 17.06 -28.53 15.96
N ASP A 12 17.82 -28.04 16.94
CA ASP A 12 18.37 -26.70 17.13
C ASP A 12 17.50 -25.53 17.61
N ALA A 13 17.06 -25.63 18.87
CA ALA A 13 16.78 -24.48 19.73
C ALA A 13 17.83 -24.38 20.85
N TYR A 14 18.99 -23.76 20.56
CA TYR A 14 19.98 -23.39 21.58
C TYR A 14 19.53 -22.10 22.30
N LEU A 15 18.88 -22.25 23.46
CA LEU A 15 18.68 -21.18 24.43
C LEU A 15 19.53 -21.49 25.68
N PRO A 16 20.47 -20.63 26.10
CA PRO A 16 21.10 -20.79 27.39
C PRO A 16 20.15 -20.27 28.49
N GLN A 17 19.70 -21.21 29.31
CA GLN A 17 18.95 -21.00 30.54
C GLN A 17 19.88 -20.52 31.66
N GLY A 18 19.61 -19.35 32.24
CA GLY A 18 20.25 -18.85 33.46
C GLY A 18 19.23 -18.66 34.56
N GLY A 19 19.15 -19.62 35.48
CA GLY A 19 18.26 -19.62 36.63
C GLY A 19 18.67 -18.67 37.76
N ALA A 20 17.67 -18.34 38.58
CA ALA A 20 17.63 -17.33 39.64
C ALA A 20 18.40 -17.69 40.94
N GLY A 21 18.72 -16.67 41.76
CA GLY A 21 18.82 -16.83 43.23
C GLY A 21 19.79 -15.92 44.00
N GLY A 22 19.27 -14.90 44.69
CA GLY A 22 19.51 -14.59 46.12
C GLY A 22 20.90 -14.24 46.71
N LEU A 23 21.06 -12.95 47.05
CA LEU A 23 21.62 -12.34 48.28
C LEU A 23 22.97 -12.80 48.92
N THR A 24 23.88 -11.81 49.07
CA THR A 24 24.67 -11.39 50.27
C THR A 24 26.19 -11.20 50.08
N ALA A 25 26.62 -9.96 50.36
CA ALA A 25 27.88 -9.42 50.91
C ALA A 25 29.25 -10.11 50.68
N ALA A 26 30.18 -9.38 50.01
CA ALA A 26 31.48 -8.93 50.55
C ALA A 26 32.35 -8.28 49.45
N ALA A 27 32.86 -7.07 49.70
CA ALA A 27 34.01 -6.48 48.97
C ALA A 27 35.33 -6.92 49.65
N PRO A 28 36.56 -6.67 49.13
CA PRO A 28 36.94 -5.87 47.95
C PRO A 28 38.04 -6.50 47.05
N SER A 29 38.09 -6.12 45.77
CA SER A 29 39.35 -5.86 45.05
C SER A 29 39.03 -5.17 43.73
N ARG A 30 38.98 -3.85 43.81
CA ARG A 30 38.97 -2.93 42.68
C ARG A 30 40.42 -2.75 42.24
N ALA A 31 40.78 -3.30 41.08
CA ALA A 31 41.74 -2.72 40.14
C ALA A 31 41.95 -3.68 38.95
N THR A 32 41.99 -3.10 37.74
CA THR A 32 42.71 -3.56 36.52
C THR A 32 41.95 -4.13 35.32
N ASN A 33 40.64 -4.36 35.32
CA ASN A 33 39.98 -4.92 34.11
C ASN A 33 39.02 -4.01 33.34
N ASP A 34 38.63 -2.85 33.86
CA ASP A 34 37.66 -1.96 33.18
C ASP A 34 38.31 -0.88 32.28
N GLU A 35 39.63 -0.70 32.29
CA GLU A 35 40.31 0.29 31.42
C GLU A 35 40.75 -0.27 30.06
N LEU A 36 40.66 -1.58 29.81
CA LEU A 36 41.12 -2.20 28.55
C LEU A 36 40.03 -2.27 27.46
N LEU A 37 38.76 -2.03 27.81
CA LEU A 37 37.63 -2.21 26.90
C LEU A 37 36.93 -0.90 26.51
N ASP A 38 37.47 0.25 26.95
CA ASP A 38 36.90 1.59 26.71
C ASP A 38 37.86 2.50 25.93
N ASP A 39 38.58 1.96 24.96
CA ASP A 39 39.32 2.77 23.98
C ASP A 39 39.17 2.20 22.57
N VAL A 40 37.97 2.40 22.01
CA VAL A 40 37.69 2.11 20.59
C VAL A 40 37.41 3.40 19.80
N PHE A 41 37.25 4.54 20.48
CA PHE A 41 36.81 5.79 19.85
C PHE A 41 37.55 7.06 20.31
N GLY A 42 38.70 6.95 21.00
CA GLY A 42 39.28 8.07 21.76
C GLY A 42 40.75 8.41 21.52
N SER A 43 41.31 8.26 20.32
CA SER A 43 42.65 8.83 20.02
C SER A 43 42.51 10.23 19.40
N GLU A 44 42.49 11.26 20.24
CA GLU A 44 42.73 12.65 19.81
C GLU A 44 44.10 12.74 19.13
N PRO A 45 44.22 13.32 17.92
CA PRO A 45 45.53 13.59 17.34
C PRO A 45 46.16 14.80 18.04
N PRO A 46 47.41 14.72 18.53
CA PRO A 46 48.11 15.90 19.01
C PRO A 46 48.37 16.85 17.84
N SER A 47 47.74 18.03 17.86
CA SER A 47 48.02 19.14 16.93
C SER A 47 49.10 20.07 17.52
N PRO A 48 49.82 20.91 16.75
CA PRO A 48 50.25 20.82 15.36
C PRO A 48 51.77 21.12 15.19
N ALA A 49 52.51 20.33 14.43
CA ALA A 49 53.79 20.77 13.86
C ALA A 49 54.22 19.88 12.71
N GLY A 50 54.23 20.43 11.50
CA GLY A 50 54.84 19.81 10.33
C GLY A 50 53.83 19.56 9.20
N GLU A 51 53.88 20.43 8.20
CA GLU A 51 53.27 20.21 6.89
C GLU A 51 53.61 18.81 6.38
N ARG A 52 52.61 17.92 6.31
CA ARG A 52 52.74 16.70 5.53
C ARG A 52 51.44 16.37 4.83
N TRP A 53 51.33 16.93 3.62
CA TRP A 53 50.71 16.34 2.43
C TRP A 53 50.01 15.00 2.71
N GLU A 54 48.67 15.05 2.71
CA GLU A 54 47.84 13.87 2.64
C GLU A 54 48.31 12.95 1.50
N PRO A 55 48.64 11.67 1.76
CA PRO A 55 48.41 10.66 0.78
C PRO A 55 46.97 10.20 0.96
N ARG A 56 46.15 10.55 -0.03
CA ARG A 56 44.88 9.91 -0.39
C ARG A 56 44.82 8.48 0.15
N SER A 57 43.75 8.13 0.84
CA SER A 57 43.38 6.75 1.23
C SER A 57 43.98 5.73 0.26
N THR A 58 45.11 5.16 0.65
CA THR A 58 45.70 4.05 -0.08
C THR A 58 44.91 2.86 0.42
N ALA A 59 43.85 2.51 -0.32
CA ALA A 59 43.04 1.32 -0.05
C ALA A 59 44.00 0.14 0.11
N HIS A 60 44.20 -0.29 1.35
CA HIS A 60 45.03 -1.45 1.62
C HIS A 60 44.28 -2.67 1.06
N PRO A 61 44.95 -3.70 0.53
CA PRO A 61 44.26 -4.88 -0.03
C PRO A 61 43.25 -5.54 0.94
N SER A 62 43.39 -5.32 2.25
CA SER A 62 42.44 -5.73 3.29
C SER A 62 41.13 -4.93 3.30
N ASP A 63 41.18 -3.65 2.91
CA ASP A 63 40.02 -2.75 2.94
C ASP A 63 39.07 -3.02 1.78
N MET A 64 39.56 -3.63 0.69
CA MET A 64 38.75 -4.04 -0.44
C MET A 64 37.69 -5.08 -0.02
N HIS A 65 38.08 -6.08 0.78
CA HIS A 65 37.15 -7.10 1.25
C HIS A 65 36.13 -6.55 2.25
N ARG A 66 36.58 -5.60 3.10
CA ARG A 66 35.67 -4.89 4.01
C ARG A 66 34.64 -4.08 3.23
N LEU A 67 35.09 -3.30 2.24
CA LEU A 67 34.23 -2.49 1.38
C LEU A 67 33.25 -3.35 0.57
N GLU A 68 33.69 -4.49 0.03
CA GLU A 68 32.83 -5.44 -0.67
C GLU A 68 31.73 -6.00 0.24
N THR A 69 32.09 -6.35 1.49
CA THR A 69 31.14 -6.84 2.48
C THR A 69 30.14 -5.74 2.88
N GLU A 70 30.62 -4.52 3.09
CA GLU A 70 29.79 -3.34 3.40
C GLU A 70 28.81 -3.06 2.24
N HIS A 71 29.30 -3.03 0.99
CA HIS A 71 28.48 -2.78 -0.18
C HIS A 71 27.47 -3.90 -0.45
N THR A 72 27.88 -5.16 -0.30
CA THR A 72 26.99 -6.32 -0.45
C THR A 72 25.88 -6.29 0.59
N THR A 73 26.23 -5.99 1.85
CA THR A 73 25.26 -5.89 2.95
C THR A 73 24.32 -4.70 2.75
N ALA A 74 24.86 -3.55 2.36
CA ALA A 74 24.06 -2.35 2.07
C ALA A 74 23.10 -2.61 0.89
N GLY A 75 23.60 -3.16 -0.22
CA GLY A 75 22.81 -3.47 -1.41
C GLY A 75 21.73 -4.54 -1.16
N TYR A 76 22.01 -5.55 -0.32
CA TYR A 76 20.99 -6.52 0.08
C TYR A 76 19.88 -5.86 0.91
N ARG A 77 20.25 -4.99 1.87
CA ARG A 77 19.26 -4.25 2.69
C ARG A 77 18.43 -3.31 1.84
N GLU A 78 19.07 -2.58 0.93
CA GLU A 78 18.41 -1.70 -0.04
C GLU A 78 17.47 -2.50 -0.95
N GLY A 79 17.91 -3.62 -1.51
CA GLY A 79 17.10 -4.48 -2.37
C GLY A 79 15.85 -5.03 -1.66
N ILE A 80 15.97 -5.49 -0.41
CA ILE A 80 14.81 -5.94 0.39
C ILE A 80 13.86 -4.77 0.68
N THR A 81 14.40 -3.58 0.96
CA THR A 81 13.60 -2.40 1.27
C THR A 81 12.83 -1.93 0.04
N ALA A 82 13.52 -1.76 -1.08
CA ALA A 82 12.93 -1.38 -2.36
C ALA A 82 11.89 -2.40 -2.85
N SER A 83 12.15 -3.71 -2.68
CA SER A 83 11.19 -4.75 -3.07
C SER A 83 9.91 -4.66 -2.25
N LYS A 84 10.01 -4.47 -0.93
CA LYS A 84 8.83 -4.31 -0.06
C LYS A 84 8.03 -3.06 -0.38
N GLU A 85 8.70 -1.94 -0.60
CA GLU A 85 8.04 -0.68 -0.96
C GLU A 85 7.32 -0.80 -2.29
N SER A 86 7.97 -1.39 -3.30
CA SER A 86 7.38 -1.56 -4.63
C SER A 86 6.13 -2.44 -4.63
N SER A 87 6.12 -3.54 -3.84
CA SER A 87 4.96 -4.43 -3.78
C SER A 87 3.78 -3.82 -3.01
N MET A 88 4.06 -3.05 -1.96
CA MET A 88 3.03 -2.36 -1.19
C MET A 88 2.33 -1.26 -2.00
N GLN A 89 3.09 -0.48 -2.77
CA GLN A 89 2.51 0.61 -3.56
C GLN A 89 1.62 0.08 -4.68
N ALA A 90 2.08 -0.95 -5.40
CA ALA A 90 1.29 -1.57 -6.47
C ALA A 90 -0.06 -2.11 -5.95
N GLY A 91 -0.05 -2.83 -4.81
CA GLY A 91 -1.29 -3.32 -4.20
C GLY A 91 -2.20 -2.19 -3.70
N PHE A 92 -1.64 -1.09 -3.21
CA PHE A 92 -2.43 0.09 -2.83
C PHE A 92 -3.09 0.74 -4.06
N ASP A 93 -2.35 0.93 -5.16
CA ASP A 93 -2.86 1.60 -6.36
C ASP A 93 -4.00 0.79 -7.01
N GLU A 94 -3.86 -0.54 -7.04
CA GLU A 94 -4.91 -1.46 -7.49
C GLU A 94 -6.15 -1.40 -6.58
N GLY A 95 -5.96 -1.52 -5.27
CA GLY A 95 -7.06 -1.45 -4.31
C GLY A 95 -7.76 -0.08 -4.28
N PHE A 96 -6.99 1.00 -4.41
CA PHE A 96 -7.50 2.37 -4.43
C PHE A 96 -8.33 2.63 -5.69
N SER A 97 -7.83 2.26 -6.86
CA SER A 97 -8.55 2.45 -8.12
C SER A 97 -9.85 1.64 -8.19
N LEU A 98 -9.83 0.39 -7.70
CA LEU A 98 -11.03 -0.44 -7.57
C LEU A 98 -12.02 0.16 -6.56
N GLY A 99 -11.55 0.56 -5.38
CA GLY A 99 -12.35 1.21 -4.35
C GLY A 99 -12.97 2.51 -4.84
N ALA A 100 -12.24 3.29 -5.66
CA ALA A 100 -12.74 4.51 -6.28
C ALA A 100 -13.85 4.22 -7.31
N ALA A 101 -13.69 3.20 -8.15
CA ALA A 101 -14.72 2.79 -9.11
C ALA A 101 -16.03 2.38 -8.40
N ILE A 102 -15.92 1.59 -7.33
CA ILE A 102 -17.08 1.18 -6.51
C ILE A 102 -17.69 2.38 -5.80
N GLY A 103 -16.86 3.21 -5.15
CA GLY A 103 -17.30 4.39 -4.42
C GLY A 103 -18.02 5.41 -5.31
N GLN A 104 -17.52 5.61 -6.53
CA GLN A 104 -18.16 6.45 -7.54
C GLN A 104 -19.56 5.91 -7.91
N GLN A 105 -19.67 4.61 -8.18
CA GLN A 105 -20.94 4.00 -8.56
C GLN A 105 -21.97 4.06 -7.41
N VAL A 106 -21.53 3.77 -6.19
CA VAL A 106 -22.38 3.86 -4.99
C VAL A 106 -22.82 5.30 -4.71
N GLY A 107 -21.88 6.24 -4.79
CA GLY A 107 -22.17 7.66 -4.60
C GLY A 107 -23.18 8.18 -5.64
N HIS A 108 -23.07 7.73 -6.89
CA HIS A 108 -24.04 8.07 -7.93
C HIS A 108 -25.43 7.52 -7.61
N LEU A 109 -25.54 6.23 -7.24
CA LEU A 109 -26.84 5.61 -6.90
C LEU A 109 -27.50 6.32 -5.70
N LEU A 110 -26.74 6.58 -4.64
CA LEU A 110 -27.25 7.27 -3.46
C LEU A 110 -27.63 8.73 -3.78
N GLY A 111 -26.82 9.44 -4.56
CA GLY A 111 -27.10 10.81 -4.97
C GLY A 111 -28.38 10.93 -5.80
N LEU A 112 -28.63 9.95 -6.69
CA LEU A 112 -29.86 9.93 -7.49
C LEU A 112 -31.08 9.65 -6.62
N LEU A 113 -31.01 8.66 -5.70
CA LEU A 113 -32.08 8.39 -4.75
C LEU A 113 -32.36 9.60 -3.83
N GLU A 114 -31.32 10.27 -3.37
CA GLU A 114 -31.44 11.51 -2.59
C GLU A 114 -32.09 12.62 -3.39
N GLY A 115 -31.70 12.83 -4.66
CA GLY A 115 -32.30 13.82 -5.54
C GLY A 115 -33.78 13.55 -5.81
N VAL A 116 -34.15 12.28 -6.03
CA VAL A 116 -35.55 11.88 -6.19
C VAL A 116 -36.32 12.15 -4.91
N PHE A 117 -35.81 11.72 -3.75
CA PHE A 117 -36.44 11.99 -2.46
C PHE A 117 -36.64 13.50 -2.22
N ASP A 118 -35.64 14.32 -2.57
CA ASP A 118 -35.71 15.77 -2.42
C ASP A 118 -36.78 16.41 -3.30
N ALA A 119 -37.03 15.84 -4.49
CA ALA A 119 -38.12 16.26 -5.36
C ALA A 119 -39.49 15.86 -4.80
N VAL A 120 -39.62 14.65 -4.21
CA VAL A 120 -40.92 14.15 -3.69
C VAL A 120 -41.29 14.76 -2.35
N LYS A 121 -40.32 15.12 -1.50
CA LYS A 121 -40.59 15.54 -0.10
C LYS A 121 -41.56 16.72 0.02
N GLY A 122 -41.66 17.56 -1.02
CA GLY A 122 -42.59 18.69 -1.07
C GLY A 122 -44.05 18.29 -1.26
N GLU A 123 -44.28 17.13 -1.86
CA GLU A 123 -45.60 16.51 -2.02
C GLU A 123 -45.82 15.57 -0.84
N SER A 124 -46.37 16.08 0.26
CA SER A 124 -46.62 15.31 1.49
C SER A 124 -47.61 14.17 1.22
N GLY A 125 -47.09 13.04 0.77
CA GLY A 125 -47.85 11.86 0.36
C GLY A 125 -47.13 10.57 0.72
N GLU A 126 -47.81 9.44 0.49
CA GLU A 126 -47.27 8.10 0.76
C GLU A 126 -45.96 7.85 -0.02
N ALA A 127 -45.82 8.45 -1.21
CA ALA A 127 -44.62 8.37 -2.04
C ALA A 127 -43.36 8.92 -1.35
N ALA A 128 -43.48 9.99 -0.54
CA ALA A 128 -42.33 10.54 0.18
C ALA A 128 -41.84 9.58 1.28
N LYS A 129 -42.76 8.93 1.98
CA LYS A 129 -42.43 7.95 3.05
C LYS A 129 -41.85 6.67 2.49
N THR A 130 -42.39 6.16 1.37
CA THR A 130 -41.84 4.97 0.72
C THR A 130 -40.43 5.25 0.20
N MET A 131 -40.21 6.42 -0.40
CA MET A 131 -38.89 6.83 -0.87
C MET A 131 -37.88 7.01 0.27
N GLU A 132 -38.30 7.60 1.39
CA GLU A 132 -37.46 7.72 2.60
C GLU A 132 -37.02 6.35 3.12
N SER A 133 -37.93 5.38 3.19
CA SER A 133 -37.63 4.01 3.61
C SER A 133 -36.67 3.31 2.64
N GLN A 134 -36.86 3.52 1.34
CA GLN A 134 -35.98 2.95 0.31
C GLN A 134 -34.57 3.54 0.40
N LEU A 135 -34.46 4.86 0.56
CA LEU A 135 -33.19 5.55 0.75
C LEU A 135 -32.47 5.10 2.03
N ALA A 136 -33.20 4.92 3.14
CA ALA A 136 -32.62 4.39 4.37
C ALA A 136 -32.08 2.96 4.17
N THR A 137 -32.80 2.12 3.45
CA THR A 137 -32.38 0.75 3.15
C THR A 137 -31.18 0.75 2.18
N ALA A 138 -31.17 1.64 1.19
CA ALA A 138 -30.06 1.82 0.27
C ALA A 138 -28.78 2.23 1.00
N ARG A 139 -28.87 3.16 1.96
CA ARG A 139 -27.71 3.60 2.76
C ARG A 139 -27.14 2.47 3.62
N GLU A 140 -27.98 1.62 4.18
CA GLU A 140 -27.53 0.49 4.99
C GLU A 140 -26.90 -0.61 4.12
N GLU A 141 -27.54 -0.98 3.00
CA GLU A 141 -27.03 -2.01 2.10
C GLU A 141 -25.79 -1.55 1.34
N LEU A 142 -25.71 -0.28 0.94
CA LEU A 142 -24.57 0.30 0.24
C LEU A 142 -23.52 0.90 1.21
N ALA A 143 -23.64 0.62 2.51
CA ALA A 143 -22.64 1.02 3.48
C ALA A 143 -21.29 0.32 3.18
N ARG A 144 -20.19 1.01 3.49
CA ARG A 144 -18.82 0.47 3.33
C ARG A 144 -18.67 -0.91 3.99
N SER A 145 -19.23 -1.08 5.19
CA SER A 145 -19.19 -2.34 5.95
C SER A 145 -19.86 -3.51 5.23
N ARG A 146 -20.86 -3.23 4.39
CA ARG A 146 -21.64 -4.25 3.67
C ARG A 146 -21.08 -4.52 2.27
N ILE A 147 -20.67 -3.48 1.55
CA ILE A 147 -20.08 -3.60 0.21
C ILE A 147 -18.72 -4.29 0.26
N PHE A 148 -17.91 -3.99 1.28
CA PHE A 148 -16.60 -4.62 1.46
C PHE A 148 -16.66 -5.78 2.48
N SER A 149 -17.81 -6.45 2.60
CA SER A 149 -17.92 -7.62 3.49
C SER A 149 -17.18 -8.82 2.89
N SER A 150 -16.79 -9.75 3.75
CA SER A 150 -16.17 -11.03 3.36
C SER A 150 -17.09 -11.93 2.51
N ASP A 151 -18.36 -11.56 2.34
CA ASP A 151 -19.29 -12.30 1.46
C ASP A 151 -18.95 -12.08 -0.02
N TYR A 152 -18.40 -10.91 -0.35
CA TYR A 152 -18.09 -10.50 -1.73
C TYR A 152 -16.58 -10.45 -2.02
N TRP A 153 -15.77 -10.42 -0.96
CA TRP A 153 -14.32 -10.26 -1.04
C TRP A 153 -13.59 -11.37 -0.29
N ALA A 154 -12.59 -11.95 -0.94
CA ALA A 154 -11.69 -12.91 -0.34
C ALA A 154 -10.55 -12.21 0.44
N PRO A 155 -9.88 -12.91 1.38
CA PRO A 155 -8.82 -12.31 2.22
C PRO A 155 -7.60 -11.80 1.45
N ASP A 156 -7.44 -12.23 0.20
CA ASP A 156 -6.40 -11.81 -0.74
C ASP A 156 -6.74 -10.50 -1.48
N GLY A 157 -7.95 -9.95 -1.27
CA GLY A 157 -8.42 -8.74 -1.94
C GLY A 157 -9.14 -8.98 -3.26
N ASN A 158 -9.29 -10.24 -3.69
CA ASN A 158 -10.01 -10.59 -4.90
C ASN A 158 -11.52 -10.68 -4.66
N TRP A 159 -12.31 -10.43 -5.71
CA TRP A 159 -13.76 -10.54 -5.67
C TRP A 159 -14.23 -11.99 -5.88
N THR A 160 -15.31 -12.38 -5.22
CA THR A 160 -15.85 -13.76 -5.26
C THR A 160 -17.00 -13.93 -6.26
N TYR A 161 -17.49 -12.84 -6.85
CA TYR A 161 -18.66 -12.84 -7.75
C TYR A 161 -18.26 -12.83 -9.24
N GLU A 162 -19.17 -13.28 -10.10
CA GLU A 162 -18.93 -13.36 -11.54
C GLU A 162 -19.10 -12.00 -12.22
N VAL A 163 -18.09 -11.60 -13.00
CA VAL A 163 -18.10 -10.38 -13.80
C VAL A 163 -18.26 -10.76 -15.26
N GLN A 164 -19.41 -10.43 -15.84
CA GLN A 164 -19.69 -10.71 -17.25
C GLN A 164 -18.98 -9.65 -18.11
N VAL A 165 -17.93 -10.06 -18.82
CA VAL A 165 -17.21 -9.22 -19.77
C VAL A 165 -17.40 -9.76 -21.18
N ALA A 166 -17.47 -8.87 -22.17
CA ALA A 166 -17.52 -9.25 -23.58
C ALA A 166 -16.26 -10.06 -23.96
N GLU A 167 -16.44 -11.15 -24.72
CA GLU A 167 -15.35 -12.04 -25.11
C GLU A 167 -14.19 -11.25 -25.75
N GLY A 168 -13.01 -11.34 -25.14
CA GLY A 168 -11.77 -10.74 -25.65
C GLY A 168 -11.43 -9.35 -25.12
N ALA A 169 -12.22 -8.78 -24.20
CA ALA A 169 -11.87 -7.54 -23.52
C ALA A 169 -11.29 -7.79 -22.12
N ASP A 170 -10.35 -6.93 -21.71
CA ASP A 170 -9.81 -6.93 -20.35
C ASP A 170 -10.89 -6.48 -19.35
N ILE A 171 -10.92 -7.11 -18.17
CA ILE A 171 -11.86 -6.75 -17.11
C ILE A 171 -11.47 -5.38 -16.55
N LEU A 172 -12.33 -4.38 -16.71
CA LEU A 172 -12.14 -3.06 -16.11
C LEU A 172 -12.68 -3.04 -14.68
N PHE A 173 -12.07 -2.23 -13.81
CA PHE A 173 -12.59 -2.02 -12.44
C PHE A 173 -14.02 -1.46 -12.42
N SER A 174 -14.42 -0.73 -13.47
CA SER A 174 -15.80 -0.28 -13.64
C SER A 174 -16.78 -1.44 -13.82
N ASP A 175 -16.35 -2.52 -14.48
CA ASP A 175 -17.19 -3.68 -14.76
C ASP A 175 -17.33 -4.53 -13.49
N VAL A 176 -16.25 -4.66 -12.72
CA VAL A 176 -16.27 -5.25 -11.38
C VAL A 176 -17.24 -4.49 -10.47
N ALA A 177 -17.17 -3.16 -10.44
CA ALA A 177 -18.06 -2.33 -9.63
C ALA A 177 -19.54 -2.51 -10.02
N LYS A 178 -19.86 -2.59 -11.31
CA LYS A 178 -21.22 -2.83 -11.81
C LYS A 178 -21.71 -4.25 -11.55
N ALA A 179 -20.82 -5.23 -11.55
CA ALA A 179 -21.14 -6.63 -11.29
C ALA A 179 -21.39 -6.92 -9.80
N HIS A 180 -20.99 -6.03 -8.89
CA HIS A 180 -21.21 -6.20 -7.46
C HIS A 180 -22.71 -6.42 -7.15
N PRO A 181 -23.10 -7.51 -6.44
CA PRO A 181 -24.51 -7.90 -6.31
C PRO A 181 -25.44 -6.81 -5.73
N LEU A 182 -24.98 -6.09 -4.70
CA LEU A 182 -25.74 -4.97 -4.11
C LEU A 182 -25.84 -3.78 -5.06
N VAL A 183 -24.75 -3.43 -5.75
CA VAL A 183 -24.72 -2.31 -6.71
C VAL A 183 -25.67 -2.61 -7.86
N ARG A 184 -25.65 -3.84 -8.38
CA ARG A 184 -26.56 -4.28 -9.44
C ARG A 184 -28.03 -4.19 -9.02
N LYS A 185 -28.37 -4.73 -7.84
CA LYS A 185 -29.73 -4.65 -7.28
C LYS A 185 -30.21 -3.19 -7.21
N TRP A 186 -29.40 -2.30 -6.63
CA TRP A 186 -29.78 -0.90 -6.49
C TRP A 186 -29.76 -0.13 -7.80
N THR A 187 -28.94 -0.54 -8.76
CA THR A 187 -28.99 0.01 -10.13
C THR A 187 -30.34 -0.30 -10.78
N GLU A 188 -30.84 -1.54 -10.66
CA GLU A 188 -32.15 -1.92 -11.19
C GLU A 188 -33.30 -1.10 -10.54
N VAL A 189 -33.26 -0.93 -9.22
CA VAL A 189 -34.24 -0.12 -8.48
C VAL A 189 -34.19 1.35 -8.90
N VAL A 190 -32.98 1.92 -9.04
CA VAL A 190 -32.78 3.30 -9.48
C VAL A 190 -33.23 3.49 -10.93
N ASP A 191 -33.01 2.52 -11.79
CA ASP A 191 -33.44 2.55 -13.19
C ASP A 191 -34.97 2.58 -13.31
N GLU A 192 -35.66 1.84 -12.44
CA GLU A 192 -37.12 1.88 -12.33
C GLU A 192 -37.62 3.28 -11.93
N TYR A 193 -37.04 3.87 -10.89
CA TYR A 193 -37.39 5.24 -10.48
C TYR A 193 -37.07 6.27 -11.54
N THR A 194 -35.93 6.15 -12.20
CA THR A 194 -35.53 7.05 -13.29
C THR A 194 -36.56 7.01 -14.41
N THR A 195 -37.01 5.81 -14.79
CA THR A 195 -38.00 5.61 -15.86
C THR A 195 -39.37 6.14 -15.45
N GLN A 196 -39.79 5.86 -14.21
CA GLN A 196 -41.07 6.33 -13.69
C GLN A 196 -41.15 7.87 -13.63
N TRP A 197 -40.04 8.54 -13.32
CA TRP A 197 -39.98 9.99 -13.13
C TRP A 197 -39.46 10.75 -14.37
N GLY A 198 -39.09 10.03 -15.43
CA GLY A 198 -38.57 10.61 -16.67
C GLY A 198 -37.24 11.36 -16.47
N ILE A 199 -36.41 10.91 -15.53
CA ILE A 199 -35.15 11.59 -15.21
C ILE A 199 -34.14 11.35 -16.34
N ASP A 200 -33.67 12.42 -16.94
CA ASP A 200 -32.64 12.32 -17.98
C ASP A 200 -31.25 12.13 -17.34
N LYS A 201 -30.78 10.89 -17.35
CA LYS A 201 -29.43 10.55 -16.86
C LYS A 201 -28.32 11.13 -17.72
N THR A 202 -28.58 11.48 -18.98
CA THR A 202 -27.54 11.99 -19.88
C THR A 202 -27.01 13.35 -19.43
N VAL A 203 -27.85 14.14 -18.77
CA VAL A 203 -27.47 15.42 -18.14
C VAL A 203 -26.43 15.22 -17.03
N LEU A 204 -26.48 14.09 -16.33
CA LEU A 204 -25.53 13.76 -15.26
C LEU A 204 -24.23 13.13 -15.81
N HIS A 205 -24.27 12.62 -17.04
CA HIS A 205 -23.13 12.01 -17.74
C HIS A 205 -22.48 12.99 -18.72
N GLU A 206 -22.44 14.28 -18.41
CA GLU A 206 -21.72 15.27 -19.19
C GLU A 206 -20.19 15.01 -19.04
N GLU A 207 -19.70 14.01 -19.78
CA GLU A 207 -18.28 13.62 -19.86
C GLU A 207 -17.43 14.63 -20.64
N ASP A 208 -18.02 15.74 -21.09
CA ASP A 208 -17.37 16.81 -21.87
C ASP A 208 -16.82 17.96 -21.01
N VAL A 209 -16.60 17.74 -19.72
CA VAL A 209 -15.56 18.52 -19.03
C VAL A 209 -14.25 17.84 -19.39
N PRO A 210 -13.31 18.50 -20.10
CA PRO A 210 -11.98 17.95 -20.30
C PRO A 210 -11.47 17.60 -18.90
N ARG A 211 -11.37 16.29 -18.59
CA ARG A 211 -10.63 15.84 -17.42
C ARG A 211 -9.37 16.64 -17.47
N LEU A 212 -9.13 17.48 -16.44
CA LEU A 212 -7.97 18.34 -16.35
C LEU A 212 -6.80 17.45 -16.74
N SER A 213 -6.32 17.61 -17.98
CA SER A 213 -5.38 16.70 -18.59
C SER A 213 -4.27 16.60 -17.58
N SER A 214 -4.06 15.39 -17.04
CA SER A 214 -2.98 15.03 -16.12
C SER A 214 -1.88 16.05 -16.27
N ALA A 215 -1.81 16.98 -15.31
CA ALA A 215 -1.02 18.20 -15.44
C ALA A 215 0.35 17.79 -15.96
N THR A 216 0.59 18.09 -17.24
CA THR A 216 1.80 17.83 -18.01
C THR A 216 2.83 17.00 -17.23
N ASP A 217 2.71 15.67 -17.27
CA ASP A 217 3.90 14.84 -17.13
C ASP A 217 4.72 15.15 -18.38
N GLY A 218 5.49 16.23 -18.29
CA GLY A 218 6.68 16.36 -19.11
C GLY A 218 7.46 15.06 -18.90
N PRO A 219 8.03 14.47 -19.96
CA PRO A 219 8.72 13.19 -19.82
C PRO A 219 9.69 13.34 -18.65
N LEU A 220 9.50 12.54 -17.60
CA LEU A 220 10.46 12.40 -16.52
C LEU A 220 11.76 12.02 -17.21
N ALA A 221 12.60 13.03 -17.43
CA ALA A 221 13.89 12.87 -18.03
C ALA A 221 14.63 11.90 -17.12
N SER A 222 14.76 10.67 -17.58
CA SER A 222 15.72 9.70 -17.08
C SER A 222 17.04 10.45 -16.95
N SER A 223 17.45 10.73 -15.71
CA SER A 223 18.72 11.37 -15.40
C SER A 223 19.84 10.35 -15.58
N ALA A 224 20.03 9.89 -16.81
CA ALA A 224 21.32 9.36 -17.22
C ALA A 224 22.30 10.54 -17.31
N PRO A 225 23.50 10.47 -16.69
CA PRO A 225 24.47 11.54 -16.80
C PRO A 225 24.92 11.69 -18.27
N PRO A 226 25.05 12.93 -18.79
CA PRO A 226 25.48 13.13 -20.17
C PRO A 226 26.93 12.69 -20.33
N THR A 227 27.15 11.66 -21.15
CA THR A 227 28.48 11.27 -21.60
C THR A 227 29.04 12.35 -22.53
N SER A 228 29.89 13.20 -21.98
CA SER A 228 30.66 14.20 -22.71
C SER A 228 31.76 13.52 -23.53
N ASN A 229 31.45 13.07 -24.74
CA ASN A 229 32.47 12.76 -25.75
C ASN A 229 32.83 14.04 -26.52
N LYS A 230 33.71 14.85 -25.95
CA LYS A 230 34.44 15.87 -26.70
C LYS A 230 35.92 15.77 -26.32
N PRO A 231 36.83 15.45 -27.27
CA PRO A 231 38.26 15.46 -26.99
C PRO A 231 38.69 16.90 -26.68
N LEU A 232 39.36 17.09 -25.55
CA LEU A 232 40.01 18.33 -25.17
C LEU A 232 41.33 18.43 -25.94
N ASP A 233 41.42 19.41 -26.85
CA ASP A 233 42.69 19.88 -27.41
C ASP A 233 43.50 20.57 -26.30
N TRP A 234 44.67 19.99 -26.00
CA TRP A 234 45.81 20.66 -25.39
C TRP A 234 47.08 20.23 -26.11
#